data_AF-A0A2P4SQ20-F1
#
_entry.id   AF-A0A2P4SQ20-F1
#
_cell.length_a   1.000
_cell.length_b   1.000
_cell.length_c   1.000
_cell.angle_alpha   90.00
_cell.angle_beta   90.00
_cell.angle_gamma   90.00
#
_symmetry.space_group_name_H-M   'P 1'
#
loop_
_entity.id
_entity.type
_entity.pdbx_description
1 polymer ?
#
loop_
_entity_poly.entity_id
_entity_poly.type
_entity_poly.pdbx_seq_one_letter_code
_entity_poly.pdbx_strand_id
1 'polypeptide(L)'
;GDIVEVKADETFPCDLIFLASSSTDGTCYVTTASLDGESNFKTHYAVRDTTVLCTDEAIDSLTATIECEQPQPDLYKFVGRIIMYRNNQEPVARSLGPENLLLKGATLKNTKKIYVVARVVKRNLFFRSINAFLIVYLCILLSKATVCTTLKYVWQSNPFNDEPWYNEKTKKERETFKVLRMFTDFLSFMVLFNFIIPVSMYVTVEMQKFLGSFFISWDKEMYDEEIKEGALVNTSDLNEELGQVEFVFTDKTGTLTENSMEFIECCIDGHKYKGCISEVDGFSQSDGPLKYYGKAEKSREELFLRALCLCHTVRIKQADQVDGLIGHPECKNTYISSSPDEIALVKGAEKYGFTFLGLENDFMKIRNQKNETEMYQLLHTLNFDPVRRRMSVIVRTNT
;
A
#
# COMPACT_ATOMS: atom_id res chain seq x y z
N GLY A 1 15.37 -7.45 19.72
CA GLY A 1 15.78 -6.36 20.62
C GLY A 1 17.04 -5.71 20.14
N ASP A 2 17.46 -5.95 18.90
CA ASP A 2 18.68 -5.40 18.35
C ASP A 2 18.41 -3.96 17.90
N ILE A 3 19.39 -3.09 18.06
CA ILE A 3 19.32 -1.72 17.54
C ILE A 3 19.70 -1.77 16.07
N VAL A 4 18.88 -1.14 15.23
CA VAL A 4 19.04 -1.07 13.79
C VAL A 4 19.14 0.41 13.39
N GLU A 5 20.12 0.74 12.56
CA GLU A 5 20.14 1.99 11.81
C GLU A 5 19.40 1.75 10.49
N VAL A 6 18.41 2.60 10.19
CA VAL A 6 17.70 2.57 8.89
C VAL A 6 17.97 3.87 8.16
N LYS A 7 18.39 3.77 6.90
CA LYS A 7 18.74 4.91 6.05
C LYS A 7 17.54 5.37 5.21
N ALA A 8 17.65 6.58 4.67
CA ALA A 8 16.66 7.13 3.74
C ALA A 8 16.31 6.12 2.63
N ASP A 9 15.02 6.02 2.32
CA ASP A 9 14.47 5.16 1.27
C ASP A 9 14.60 3.64 1.49
N GLU A 10 15.01 3.20 2.68
CA GLU A 10 15.02 1.78 3.03
C GLU A 10 13.67 1.29 3.57
N THR A 11 13.36 0.02 3.24
CA THR A 11 12.16 -0.68 3.70
C THR A 11 12.42 -1.41 5.02
N PHE A 12 11.50 -1.29 5.98
CA PHE A 12 11.67 -1.89 7.30
C PHE A 12 11.61 -3.44 7.24
N PRO A 13 12.63 -4.14 7.76
CA PRO A 13 12.73 -5.60 7.65
C PRO A 13 11.77 -6.35 8.60
N CYS A 14 11.37 -5.72 9.70
CA CYS A 14 10.45 -6.23 10.70
C CYS A 14 9.74 -5.05 11.39
N ASP A 15 8.89 -5.33 12.38
CA ASP A 15 8.29 -4.27 13.18
C ASP A 15 9.36 -3.67 14.10
N LEU A 16 9.50 -2.34 14.08
CA LEU A 16 10.55 -1.61 14.79
C LEU A 16 9.92 -0.59 15.73
N ILE A 17 10.59 -0.31 16.85
CA ILE A 17 10.19 0.76 17.77
C ILE A 17 11.13 1.95 17.54
N PHE A 18 10.55 3.11 17.24
CA PHE A 18 11.28 4.33 16.90
C PHE A 18 11.91 4.97 18.13
N LEU A 19 13.24 5.06 18.17
CA LEU A 19 13.98 5.66 19.28
C LEU A 19 14.41 7.09 18.98
N ALA A 20 15.13 7.30 17.87
CA ALA A 20 15.74 8.59 17.57
C ALA A 20 15.88 8.80 16.06
N SER A 21 15.94 10.05 15.65
CA SER A 21 16.08 10.46 14.24
C SER A 21 17.22 11.45 14.09
N SER A 22 17.76 11.54 12.88
CA SER A 22 18.69 12.59 12.48
C SER A 22 18.04 13.98 12.41
N SER A 23 16.71 14.08 12.42
CA SER A 23 15.97 15.34 12.47
C SER A 23 16.00 15.95 13.87
N THR A 24 16.18 17.27 13.96
CA THR A 24 16.19 18.03 15.24
C THR A 24 14.88 17.91 16.00
N ASP A 25 13.79 17.65 15.30
CA ASP A 25 12.44 17.66 15.85
C ASP A 25 12.02 16.26 16.36
N GLY A 26 12.89 15.26 16.21
CA GLY A 26 12.60 13.89 16.61
C GLY A 26 11.51 13.22 15.78
N THR A 27 11.25 13.72 14.57
CA THR A 27 10.24 13.19 13.66
C THR A 27 10.87 12.32 12.57
N CYS A 28 10.09 11.37 12.05
CA CYS A 28 10.37 10.72 10.78
C CYS A 28 9.08 10.58 9.95
N TYR A 29 9.25 10.44 8.63
CA TYR A 29 8.15 10.27 7.69
C TYR A 29 8.21 8.87 7.09
N VAL A 30 7.07 8.19 7.08
CA VAL A 30 6.97 6.81 6.60
C VAL A 30 5.86 6.73 5.56
N THR A 31 6.10 5.99 4.49
CA THR A 31 5.05 5.60 3.57
C THR A 31 4.67 4.14 3.80
N THR A 32 3.37 3.88 3.92
CA THR A 32 2.78 2.55 4.06
C THR A 32 2.17 2.05 2.75
N ALA A 33 2.52 2.66 1.61
CA ALA A 33 1.99 2.29 0.29
C ALA A 33 2.08 0.79 -0.02
N SER A 34 3.10 0.10 0.50
CA SER A 34 3.29 -1.35 0.39
C SER A 34 2.40 -2.21 1.30
N LEU A 35 1.80 -1.64 2.35
CA LEU A 35 1.00 -2.30 3.38
C LEU A 35 -0.49 -2.03 3.23
N ASP A 36 -0.86 -0.76 3.07
CA ASP A 36 -2.25 -0.29 3.02
C ASP A 36 -2.58 0.50 1.75
N GLY A 37 -1.62 0.68 0.84
CA GLY A 37 -1.82 1.45 -0.40
C GLY A 37 -1.85 2.97 -0.19
N GLU A 38 -1.71 3.48 1.04
CA GLU A 38 -1.74 4.91 1.30
C GLU A 38 -0.42 5.57 0.85
N SER A 39 -0.52 6.48 -0.13
CA SER A 39 0.62 7.23 -0.67
C SER A 39 1.04 8.42 0.20
N ASN A 40 0.19 8.84 1.15
CA ASN A 40 0.48 9.93 2.07
C ASN A 40 1.59 9.55 3.06
N PHE A 41 2.44 10.52 3.39
CA PHE A 41 3.45 10.33 4.43
C PHE A 41 2.82 10.40 5.82
N LYS A 42 2.99 9.35 6.61
CA LYS A 42 2.64 9.32 8.03
C LYS A 42 3.82 9.87 8.84
N THR A 43 3.53 10.80 9.75
CA THR A 43 4.52 11.36 10.66
C THR A 43 4.57 10.54 11.94
N HIS A 44 5.77 10.06 12.27
CA HIS A 44 6.06 9.33 13.50
C HIS A 44 6.97 10.16 14.40
N TYR A 45 6.82 9.98 15.72
CA TYR A 45 7.50 10.78 16.73
C TYR A 45 8.36 9.89 17.63
N ALA A 46 9.59 10.32 17.86
CA ALA A 46 10.48 9.72 18.85
C ALA A 46 9.97 10.06 20.26
N VAL A 47 10.31 9.21 21.23
CA VAL A 47 10.09 9.56 22.64
C VAL A 47 10.96 10.76 22.99
N ARG A 48 10.40 11.75 23.68
CA ARG A 48 11.08 13.03 23.96
C ARG A 48 12.46 12.89 24.61
N ASP A 49 12.61 11.90 25.48
CA ASP A 49 13.86 11.67 26.21
C ASP A 49 14.94 11.00 25.34
N THR A 50 14.55 10.31 24.26
CA THR A 50 15.47 9.67 23.31
C THR A 50 15.78 10.54 22.09
N THR A 51 15.07 11.66 21.89
CA THR A 51 15.31 12.59 20.78
C THR A 51 16.73 13.16 20.74
N VAL A 52 17.42 13.21 21.88
CA VAL A 52 18.80 13.72 21.99
C VAL A 52 19.85 12.73 21.47
N LEU A 53 19.46 11.47 21.26
CA LEU A 53 20.36 10.37 20.89
C LEU A 53 20.57 10.31 19.37
N CYS A 54 21.19 11.35 18.80
CA CYS A 54 21.36 11.49 17.35
C CYS A 54 22.65 10.85 16.79
N THR A 55 23.54 10.38 17.67
CA THR A 55 24.84 9.79 17.31
C THR A 55 24.95 8.35 17.79
N ASP A 56 25.77 7.56 17.10
CA ASP A 56 26.02 6.15 17.44
C ASP A 56 26.50 6.00 18.90
N GLU A 57 27.45 6.85 19.31
CA GLU A 57 27.99 6.89 20.67
C GLU A 57 26.92 7.20 21.74
N ALA A 58 25.96 8.07 21.42
CA ALA A 58 24.89 8.41 22.35
C ALA A 58 23.93 7.22 22.53
N ILE A 59 23.66 6.47 21.47
CA ILE A 59 22.77 5.31 21.49
C ILE A 59 23.40 4.14 22.21
N ASP A 60 24.71 3.94 22.07
CA ASP A 60 25.44 2.91 22.83
C ASP A 60 25.39 3.16 24.34
N SER A 61 25.23 4.43 24.76
CA SER A 61 25.06 4.80 26.16
C SER A 61 23.64 4.59 26.70
N LEU A 62 22.66 4.31 25.83
CA LEU A 62 21.26 4.14 26.22
C LEU A 62 21.03 2.80 26.92
N THR A 63 20.73 2.87 28.22
CA THR A 63 20.24 1.71 28.97
C THR A 63 18.73 1.85 29.16
N ALA A 64 17.95 1.06 28.43
CA ALA A 64 16.49 1.07 28.50
C ALA A 64 15.89 -0.34 28.38
N THR A 65 14.72 -0.53 28.98
CA THR A 65 13.89 -1.74 28.83
C THR A 65 12.58 -1.36 28.18
N ILE A 66 12.20 -2.05 27.11
CA ILE A 66 10.91 -1.86 26.45
C ILE A 66 10.01 -3.04 26.78
N GLU A 67 8.84 -2.74 27.30
CA GLU A 67 7.77 -3.71 27.51
C GLU A 67 6.63 -3.39 26.53
N CYS A 68 6.14 -4.40 25.82
CA CYS A 68 5.05 -4.23 24.86
C CYS A 68 4.07 -5.39 24.97
N GLU A 69 2.85 -5.17 24.50
CA GLU A 69 1.83 -6.20 24.43
C GLU A 69 2.19 -7.35 23.47
N GLN A 70 1.44 -8.45 23.57
CA GLN A 70 1.54 -9.55 22.61
C GLN A 70 1.09 -9.08 21.22
N PRO A 71 1.70 -9.58 20.12
CA PRO A 71 1.34 -9.16 18.76
C PRO A 71 -0.17 -9.31 18.51
N GLN A 72 -0.83 -8.20 18.19
CA GLN A 72 -2.24 -8.16 17.79
C GLN A 72 -2.34 -7.98 16.26
N PRO A 73 -3.43 -8.45 15.63
CA PRO A 73 -3.67 -8.22 14.21
C PRO A 73 -4.09 -6.77 13.90
N ASP A 74 -4.54 -6.00 14.89
CA ASP A 74 -4.90 -4.59 14.72
C ASP A 74 -3.64 -3.71 14.65
N LEU A 75 -3.43 -3.06 13.49
CA LEU A 75 -2.26 -2.22 13.20
C LEU A 75 -2.33 -0.84 13.87
N TYR A 76 -3.52 -0.37 14.24
CA TYR A 76 -3.73 0.97 14.81
C TYR A 76 -3.66 0.98 16.33
N LYS A 77 -3.63 -0.20 16.95
CA LYS A 77 -3.53 -0.36 18.39
C LYS A 77 -2.14 -0.90 18.75
N PHE A 78 -1.38 -0.05 19.43
CA PHE A 78 -0.13 -0.46 20.05
C PHE A 78 -0.05 0.10 21.46
N VAL A 79 0.18 -0.78 22.43
CA VAL A 79 0.41 -0.44 23.82
C VAL A 79 1.78 -0.96 24.24
N GLY A 80 2.68 -0.03 24.53
CA GLY A 80 3.98 -0.33 25.12
C GLY A 80 4.40 0.72 26.13
N ARG A 81 5.48 0.43 26.84
CA ARG A 81 6.20 1.39 27.67
C ARG A 81 7.70 1.19 27.52
N ILE A 82 8.43 2.29 27.51
CA ILE A 82 9.89 2.30 27.61
C ILE A 82 10.29 2.80 29.00
N ILE A 83 11.20 2.08 29.64
CA ILE A 83 11.76 2.40 30.95
C ILE A 83 13.24 2.72 30.73
N MET A 84 13.61 3.98 30.93
CA MET A 84 14.99 4.44 30.76
C MET A 84 15.70 4.55 32.10
N TYR A 85 16.91 4.04 32.17
CA TYR A 85 17.77 4.09 33.35
C TYR A 85 18.86 5.12 33.14
N ARG A 86 18.81 6.23 33.90
CA ARG A 86 19.89 7.22 33.94
C ARG A 86 20.72 7.03 35.20
N ASN A 87 22.04 7.16 35.07
CA ASN A 87 22.94 7.07 36.22
C ASN A 87 22.51 8.08 37.31
N ASN A 88 22.25 7.57 38.51
CA ASN A 88 21.82 8.31 39.71
C ASN A 88 20.44 9.00 39.66
N GLN A 89 19.52 8.56 38.81
CA GLN A 89 18.12 9.03 38.82
C GLN A 89 17.13 7.86 38.88
N GLU A 90 15.93 8.12 39.39
CA GLU A 90 14.84 7.15 39.33
C GLU A 90 14.51 6.82 37.86
N PRO A 91 14.16 5.55 37.56
CA PRO A 91 13.86 5.14 36.21
C PRO A 91 12.65 5.89 35.65
N VAL A 92 12.80 6.45 34.46
CA VAL A 92 11.75 7.23 33.80
C VAL A 92 10.99 6.32 32.86
N ALA A 93 9.70 6.13 33.14
CA ALA A 93 8.79 5.40 32.26
C ALA A 93 8.05 6.35 31.31
N ARG A 94 7.96 5.99 30.03
CA ARG A 94 7.16 6.67 29.00
C ARG A 94 6.27 5.67 28.29
N SER A 95 5.05 6.09 27.98
CA SER A 95 4.14 5.31 27.15
C SER A 95 4.61 5.31 25.70
N LEU A 96 4.42 4.19 25.02
CA LEU A 96 4.59 4.04 23.59
C LEU A 96 3.23 3.78 22.94
N GLY A 97 2.89 4.58 21.94
CA GLY A 97 1.69 4.47 21.13
C GLY A 97 1.97 4.02 19.69
N PRO A 98 0.94 3.94 18.83
CA PRO A 98 1.09 3.59 17.42
C PRO A 98 2.03 4.57 16.66
N GLU A 99 2.10 5.82 17.09
CA GLU A 99 3.03 6.83 16.55
C GLU A 99 4.51 6.50 16.77
N ASN A 100 4.84 5.58 17.68
CA ASN A 100 6.22 5.12 17.93
C ASN A 100 6.54 3.78 17.25
N LEU A 101 5.53 3.10 16.67
CA LEU A 101 5.67 1.81 16.00
C LEU A 101 5.90 2.01 14.50
N LEU A 102 6.89 1.33 13.96
CA LEU A 102 7.20 1.29 12.54
C LEU A 102 6.96 -0.13 12.02
N LEU A 103 6.08 -0.27 11.04
CA LEU A 103 5.61 -1.58 10.58
C LEU A 103 6.54 -2.20 9.55
N LYS A 104 6.70 -3.53 9.59
CA LYS A 104 7.41 -4.27 8.55
C LYS A 104 6.86 -3.92 7.16
N GLY A 105 7.73 -3.63 6.21
CA GLY A 105 7.35 -3.35 4.83
C GLY A 105 7.09 -1.87 4.54
N ALA A 106 6.91 -1.02 5.55
CA ALA A 106 6.85 0.42 5.34
C ALA A 106 8.25 0.98 4.98
N THR A 107 8.28 2.09 4.24
CA THR A 107 9.52 2.68 3.74
C THR A 107 9.78 4.04 4.38
N LEU A 108 11.03 4.29 4.80
CA LEU A 108 11.44 5.57 5.35
C LEU A 108 11.57 6.63 4.25
N LYS A 109 10.95 7.79 4.44
CA LYS A 109 10.99 8.93 3.50
C LYS A 109 11.37 10.22 4.22
N ASN A 110 11.93 11.16 3.47
CA ASN A 110 12.24 12.53 3.94
C ASN A 110 13.06 12.61 5.25
N THR A 111 13.82 11.56 5.58
CA THR A 111 14.62 11.46 6.82
C THR A 111 15.91 10.72 6.48
N LYS A 112 17.08 11.29 6.82
CA LYS A 112 18.39 10.74 6.39
C LYS A 112 18.71 9.38 7.01
N LYS A 113 18.56 9.31 8.33
CA LYS A 113 18.73 8.10 9.13
C LYS A 113 17.89 8.14 10.40
N ILE A 114 17.48 6.98 10.85
CA ILE A 114 16.79 6.76 12.12
C ILE A 114 17.41 5.57 12.86
N TYR A 115 17.25 5.58 14.19
CA TYR A 115 17.64 4.49 15.05
C TYR A 115 16.41 3.89 15.71
N VAL A 116 16.34 2.56 15.66
CA VAL A 116 15.15 1.80 16.00
C VAL A 116 15.51 0.49 16.68
N VAL A 117 14.58 -0.11 17.42
CA VAL A 117 14.76 -1.43 18.04
C VAL A 117 13.90 -2.48 17.35
N ALA A 118 14.51 -3.56 16.90
CA ALA A 118 13.84 -4.65 16.20
C ALA A 118 12.99 -5.53 17.13
N ARG A 119 11.70 -5.67 16.80
CA ARG A 119 10.75 -6.60 17.42
C ARG A 119 10.65 -7.85 16.52
N VAL A 120 11.39 -8.89 16.87
CA VAL A 120 11.34 -10.16 16.12
C VAL A 120 10.08 -10.92 16.49
N VAL A 121 9.05 -10.85 15.63
CA VAL A 121 7.88 -11.75 15.70
C VAL A 121 8.20 -13.00 14.91
N LYS A 122 8.43 -14.11 15.61
CA LYS A 122 8.66 -15.43 15.00
C LYS A 122 7.33 -15.99 14.47
N ARG A 123 6.91 -15.54 13.29
CA ARG A 123 5.67 -16.03 12.66
C ARG A 123 5.99 -17.30 11.86
N ASN A 124 5.75 -18.46 12.46
CA ASN A 124 5.75 -19.74 11.75
C ASN A 124 4.51 -19.81 10.84
N LEU A 125 4.59 -19.23 9.64
CA LEU A 125 3.59 -19.48 8.60
C LEU A 125 3.99 -20.75 7.85
N PHE A 126 3.43 -21.86 8.34
CA PHE A 126 3.43 -23.14 7.64
C PHE A 126 2.53 -22.99 6.42
N PHE A 127 3.10 -22.77 5.24
CA PHE A 127 2.35 -22.87 3.99
C PHE A 127 2.06 -24.35 3.73
N ARG A 128 0.83 -24.76 4.03
CA ARG A 128 0.28 -26.07 3.70
C ARG A 128 -0.77 -25.87 2.62
N SER A 129 -0.35 -25.91 1.36
CA SER A 129 -1.22 -26.31 0.25
C SER A 129 -0.32 -26.68 -0.91
N ILE A 130 -0.11 -27.99 -1.09
CA ILE A 130 0.13 -28.71 -2.33
C ILE A 130 0.34 -30.17 -1.93
N ASN A 131 -0.14 -31.08 -2.78
CA ASN A 131 0.10 -32.54 -2.82
C ASN A 131 -1.03 -33.50 -2.38
N ALA A 132 -2.31 -33.12 -2.44
CA ALA A 132 -3.38 -34.12 -2.40
C ALA A 132 -3.28 -35.14 -3.56
N PHE A 133 -3.02 -34.68 -4.79
CA PHE A 133 -2.81 -35.56 -5.94
C PHE A 133 -1.54 -36.40 -5.85
N LEU A 134 -0.44 -35.84 -5.34
CA LEU A 134 0.80 -36.60 -5.17
C LEU A 134 0.64 -37.71 -4.11
N ILE A 135 -0.17 -37.49 -3.07
CA ILE A 135 -0.55 -38.55 -2.13
C ILE A 135 -1.29 -39.67 -2.87
N VAL A 136 -2.25 -39.33 -3.75
CA VAL A 136 -2.96 -40.33 -4.57
C VAL A 136 -1.99 -41.11 -5.48
N TYR A 137 -1.08 -40.43 -6.18
CA TYR A 137 -0.08 -41.09 -7.02
C TYR A 137 0.88 -41.96 -6.22
N LEU A 138 1.28 -41.53 -5.03
CA LEU A 138 2.10 -42.32 -4.11
C LEU A 138 1.35 -43.59 -3.66
N CYS A 139 0.06 -43.49 -3.34
CA CYS A 139 -0.78 -44.64 -3.01
C CYS A 139 -0.87 -45.63 -4.19
N ILE A 140 -1.05 -45.13 -5.42
CA ILE A 140 -1.06 -45.96 -6.63
C ILE A 140 0.30 -46.67 -6.81
N LEU A 141 1.41 -45.95 -6.66
CA LEU A 141 2.77 -46.49 -6.78
C LEU A 141 3.03 -47.60 -5.73
N LEU A 142 2.69 -47.35 -4.47
CA LEU A 142 2.82 -48.33 -3.39
C LEU A 142 1.98 -49.58 -3.66
N SER A 143 0.70 -49.39 -4.04
CA SER A 143 -0.19 -50.51 -4.32
C SER A 143 0.33 -51.40 -5.46
N LYS A 144 0.82 -50.80 -6.54
CA LYS A 144 1.37 -51.53 -7.69
C LYS A 144 2.66 -52.26 -7.33
N ALA A 145 3.57 -51.61 -6.60
CA ALA A 145 4.81 -52.24 -6.14
C ALA A 145 4.53 -53.43 -5.20
N THR A 146 3.57 -53.30 -4.30
CA THR A 146 3.14 -54.39 -3.42
C THR A 146 2.53 -55.53 -4.22
N VAL A 147 1.57 -55.27 -5.12
CA VAL A 147 0.92 -56.31 -5.95
C VAL A 147 1.94 -57.05 -6.80
N CYS A 148 2.85 -56.35 -7.49
CA CYS A 148 3.90 -56.99 -8.31
C CYS A 148 4.85 -57.84 -7.47
N THR A 149 5.25 -57.35 -6.29
CA THR A 149 6.11 -58.11 -5.37
C THR A 149 5.40 -59.38 -4.89
N THR A 150 4.15 -59.25 -4.42
CA THR A 150 3.37 -60.40 -3.95
C THR A 150 3.14 -61.42 -5.07
N LEU A 151 2.75 -60.99 -6.27
CA LEU A 151 2.54 -61.89 -7.41
C LEU A 151 3.83 -62.60 -7.83
N LYS A 152 4.99 -61.91 -7.81
CA LYS A 152 6.30 -62.52 -8.06
C LYS A 152 6.57 -63.67 -7.08
N TYR A 153 6.41 -63.42 -5.77
CA TYR A 153 6.65 -64.43 -4.74
C TYR A 153 5.64 -65.59 -4.76
N VAL A 154 4.38 -65.31 -5.09
CA VAL A 154 3.36 -66.37 -5.28
C VAL A 154 3.71 -67.24 -6.48
N TRP A 155 4.13 -66.64 -7.60
CA TRP A 155 4.54 -67.37 -8.80
C TRP A 155 5.82 -68.20 -8.61
N GLN A 156 6.79 -67.66 -7.87
CA GLN A 156 8.04 -68.32 -7.49
C GLN A 156 7.88 -69.33 -6.35
N SER A 157 6.69 -69.47 -5.77
CA SER A 157 6.42 -70.57 -4.82
C SER A 157 6.55 -71.94 -5.49
N ASN A 158 6.41 -72.01 -6.82
CA ASN A 158 6.70 -73.22 -7.57
C ASN A 158 8.22 -73.38 -7.77
N PRO A 159 8.84 -74.50 -7.35
CA PRO A 159 10.29 -74.67 -7.36
C PRO A 159 10.91 -74.60 -8.76
N PHE A 160 10.16 -74.98 -9.80
CA PHE A 160 10.59 -74.86 -11.20
C PHE A 160 10.69 -73.41 -11.70
N ASN A 161 9.98 -72.46 -11.05
CA ASN A 161 9.96 -71.04 -11.42
C ASN A 161 10.99 -70.22 -10.62
N ASP A 162 11.48 -70.74 -9.50
CA ASP A 162 12.40 -70.04 -8.60
C ASP A 162 13.85 -70.10 -9.07
N GLU A 163 14.26 -71.22 -9.68
CA GLU A 163 15.56 -71.39 -10.37
C GLU A 163 15.34 -72.08 -11.74
N PRO A 164 14.97 -71.32 -12.79
CA PRO A 164 14.92 -71.84 -14.14
C PRO A 164 16.29 -72.32 -14.62
N TRP A 165 16.35 -73.35 -15.47
CA TRP A 165 17.58 -73.98 -15.95
C TRP A 165 18.59 -73.02 -16.63
N TYR A 166 18.12 -71.85 -17.09
CA TYR A 166 18.93 -70.86 -17.81
C TYR A 166 19.42 -69.70 -16.93
N ASN A 167 19.02 -69.61 -15.65
CA ASN A 167 19.44 -68.54 -14.75
C ASN A 167 19.61 -69.06 -13.31
N GLU A 168 20.82 -69.52 -13.00
CA GLU A 168 21.18 -70.02 -11.67
C GLU A 168 21.49 -68.87 -10.71
N LYS A 169 21.01 -68.97 -9.46
CA LYS A 169 21.26 -67.96 -8.43
C LYS A 169 22.71 -67.98 -7.95
N THR A 170 23.25 -66.80 -7.67
CA THR A 170 24.60 -66.66 -7.12
C THR A 170 24.65 -67.14 -5.67
N LYS A 171 25.80 -67.65 -5.18
CA LYS A 171 25.98 -68.06 -3.76
C LYS A 171 25.55 -66.98 -2.76
N LYS A 172 25.89 -65.72 -3.03
CA LYS A 172 25.45 -64.55 -2.24
C LYS A 172 23.93 -64.43 -2.18
N GLU A 173 23.22 -64.68 -3.28
CA GLU A 173 21.77 -64.60 -3.28
C GLU A 173 21.18 -65.71 -2.42
N ARG A 174 21.68 -66.95 -2.53
CA ARG A 174 21.24 -68.09 -1.72
C ARG A 174 21.44 -67.87 -0.20
N GLU A 175 22.46 -67.12 0.19
CA GLU A 175 22.77 -66.79 1.58
C GLU A 175 21.99 -65.56 2.11
N THR A 176 21.42 -64.73 1.24
CA THR A 176 20.61 -63.57 1.65
C THR A 176 19.28 -63.99 2.30
N PHE A 177 18.96 -63.38 3.45
CA PHE A 177 17.67 -63.58 4.11
C PHE A 177 16.49 -63.30 3.17
N LYS A 178 15.48 -64.20 3.18
CA LYS A 178 14.28 -64.10 2.32
C LYS A 178 13.57 -62.75 2.45
N VAL A 179 13.46 -62.21 3.66
CA VAL A 179 12.83 -60.90 3.93
C VAL A 179 13.63 -59.75 3.31
N LEU A 180 14.96 -59.81 3.39
CA LEU A 180 15.82 -58.78 2.79
C LEU A 180 15.71 -58.79 1.27
N ARG A 181 15.62 -59.98 0.66
CA ARG A 181 15.38 -60.12 -0.79
C ARG A 181 14.01 -59.57 -1.21
N MET A 182 12.97 -59.82 -0.42
CA MET A 182 11.63 -59.27 -0.68
C MET A 182 11.64 -57.74 -0.63
N PHE A 183 12.37 -57.16 0.32
CA PHE A 183 12.52 -55.72 0.44
C PHE A 183 13.32 -55.12 -0.73
N THR A 184 14.43 -55.75 -1.15
CA THR A 184 15.20 -55.28 -2.31
C THR A 184 14.37 -55.35 -3.59
N ASP A 185 13.61 -56.43 -3.79
CA ASP A 185 12.71 -56.58 -4.94
C ASP A 185 11.60 -55.53 -4.94
N PHE A 186 11.00 -55.26 -3.78
CA PHE A 186 10.00 -54.21 -3.61
C PHE A 186 10.56 -52.82 -3.97
N LEU A 187 11.77 -52.49 -3.49
CA LEU A 187 12.44 -51.24 -3.82
C LEU A 187 12.78 -51.14 -5.32
N SER A 188 13.21 -52.24 -5.94
CA SER A 188 13.44 -52.30 -7.39
C SER A 188 12.17 -52.04 -8.19
N PHE A 189 11.02 -52.62 -7.81
CA PHE A 189 9.73 -52.31 -8.45
C PHE A 189 9.30 -50.86 -8.21
N MET A 190 9.56 -50.31 -7.03
CA MET A 190 9.27 -48.91 -6.71
C MET A 190 10.06 -47.95 -7.62
N VAL A 191 11.35 -48.21 -7.83
CA VAL A 191 12.20 -47.42 -8.75
C VAL A 191 11.74 -47.57 -10.20
N LEU A 192 11.39 -48.79 -10.62
CA LEU A 192 10.87 -49.05 -11.97
C LEU A 192 9.57 -48.27 -12.25
N PHE A 193 8.69 -48.15 -11.25
CA PHE A 193 7.42 -47.43 -11.38
C PHE A 193 7.49 -45.95 -10.98
N ASN A 194 8.67 -45.40 -10.69
CA ASN A 194 8.85 -44.01 -10.26
C ASN A 194 8.30 -42.99 -11.30
N PHE A 195 8.24 -43.36 -12.58
CA PHE A 195 7.62 -42.54 -13.63
C PHE A 195 6.13 -42.22 -13.41
N ILE A 196 5.43 -42.92 -12.50
CA ILE A 196 4.06 -42.58 -12.08
C ILE A 196 4.01 -41.21 -11.40
N ILE A 197 5.10 -40.79 -10.74
CA ILE A 197 5.22 -39.46 -10.15
C ILE A 197 5.96 -38.58 -11.16
N PRO A 198 5.26 -37.70 -11.91
CA PRO A 198 5.86 -36.95 -13.00
C PRO A 198 6.65 -35.76 -12.45
N VAL A 199 7.90 -36.00 -12.01
CA VAL A 199 8.78 -34.94 -11.49
C VAL A 199 9.01 -33.83 -12.51
N SER A 200 9.03 -34.17 -13.80
CA SER A 200 9.20 -33.21 -14.90
C SER A 200 8.05 -32.21 -15.03
N MET A 201 6.83 -32.57 -14.60
CA MET A 201 5.66 -31.71 -14.70
C MET A 201 5.87 -30.40 -13.92
N TYR A 202 6.48 -30.47 -12.73
CA TYR A 202 6.76 -29.29 -11.91
C TYR A 202 7.64 -28.28 -12.68
N VAL A 203 8.74 -28.76 -13.28
CA VAL A 203 9.63 -27.89 -14.07
C VAL A 203 8.91 -27.30 -15.28
N THR A 204 8.07 -28.08 -15.96
CA THR A 204 7.30 -27.59 -17.11
C THR A 204 6.28 -26.51 -16.72
N VAL A 205 5.57 -26.69 -15.60
CA VAL A 205 4.63 -25.69 -15.09
C VAL A 205 5.35 -24.41 -14.66
N GLU A 206 6.46 -24.51 -13.93
CA GLU A 206 7.26 -23.34 -13.55
C GLU A 206 7.80 -22.59 -14.77
N MET A 207 8.27 -23.32 -15.78
CA MET A 207 8.73 -22.70 -17.03
C MET A 207 7.58 -21.99 -17.76
N GLN A 208 6.39 -22.59 -17.80
CA GLN A 208 5.20 -21.98 -18.40
C GLN A 208 4.80 -20.70 -17.66
N LYS A 209 4.82 -20.71 -16.32
CA LYS A 209 4.55 -19.55 -15.47
C LYS A 209 5.51 -18.40 -15.74
N PHE A 210 6.81 -18.72 -15.76
CA PHE A 210 7.85 -17.76 -16.06
C PHE A 210 7.69 -17.17 -17.46
N LEU A 211 7.49 -17.99 -18.50
CA LEU A 211 7.27 -17.49 -19.85
C LEU A 211 5.99 -16.63 -19.96
N GLY A 212 4.92 -17.02 -19.26
CA GLY A 212 3.67 -16.26 -19.19
C GLY A 212 3.83 -14.85 -18.63
N SER A 213 4.74 -14.64 -17.66
CA SER A 213 5.00 -13.30 -17.12
C SER A 213 5.52 -12.30 -18.16
N PHE A 214 6.27 -12.77 -19.18
CA PHE A 214 6.73 -11.88 -20.25
C PHE A 214 5.59 -11.39 -21.13
N PHE A 215 4.54 -12.21 -21.32
CA PHE A 215 3.39 -11.77 -22.11
C PHE A 215 2.62 -10.65 -21.42
N ILE A 216 2.49 -10.69 -20.09
CA ILE A 216 1.89 -9.59 -19.32
C ILE A 216 2.76 -8.34 -19.42
N SER A 217 4.08 -8.48 -19.27
CA SER A 217 4.99 -7.33 -19.28
C SER A 217 5.15 -6.66 -20.65
N TRP A 218 5.02 -7.42 -21.74
CA TRP A 218 5.14 -6.91 -23.11
C TRP A 218 3.81 -6.49 -23.73
N ASP A 219 2.73 -6.55 -22.96
CA ASP A 219 1.42 -6.14 -23.45
C ASP A 219 1.35 -4.63 -23.62
N LYS A 220 0.98 -4.20 -24.83
CA LYS A 220 0.80 -2.78 -25.16
C LYS A 220 -0.54 -2.25 -24.66
N GLU A 221 -1.53 -3.12 -24.46
CA GLU A 221 -2.85 -2.72 -23.96
C GLU A 221 -2.80 -2.33 -22.47
N MET A 222 -1.79 -2.82 -21.73
CA MET A 222 -1.54 -2.48 -20.33
C MET A 222 -0.40 -1.45 -20.15
N TYR A 223 -0.12 -0.65 -21.18
CA TYR A 223 0.90 0.40 -21.13
C TYR A 223 0.27 1.76 -20.83
N ASP A 224 0.79 2.43 -19.80
CA ASP A 224 0.39 3.79 -19.44
C ASP A 224 1.32 4.81 -20.11
N GLU A 225 0.75 5.69 -20.94
CA GLU A 225 1.50 6.73 -21.65
C GLU A 225 1.95 7.89 -20.75
N GLU A 226 1.23 8.18 -19.66
CA GLU A 226 1.53 9.29 -18.75
C GLU A 226 2.74 8.94 -17.87
N ILE A 227 2.72 7.75 -17.28
CA ILE A 227 3.80 7.23 -16.42
C ILE A 227 4.94 6.63 -17.27
N LYS A 228 4.66 6.27 -18.53
CA LYS A 228 5.57 5.58 -19.47
C LYS A 228 6.00 4.20 -19.01
N GLU A 229 5.16 3.53 -18.24
CA GLU A 229 5.41 2.21 -17.68
C GLU A 229 4.29 1.23 -18.09
N GLY A 230 4.66 -0.03 -18.31
CA GLY A 230 3.70 -1.11 -18.56
C GLY A 230 3.48 -1.96 -17.31
N ALA A 231 2.62 -2.97 -17.42
CA ALA A 231 2.39 -3.92 -16.33
C ALA A 231 3.70 -4.61 -15.90
N LEU A 232 4.04 -4.48 -14.62
CA LEU A 232 5.22 -5.11 -14.02
C LEU A 232 4.82 -6.40 -13.31
N VAL A 233 5.51 -7.50 -13.62
CA VAL A 233 5.28 -8.79 -12.98
C VAL A 233 6.30 -9.01 -11.87
N ASN A 234 5.84 -8.98 -10.62
CA ASN A 234 6.69 -9.19 -9.43
C ASN A 234 6.90 -10.67 -9.09
N THR A 235 5.93 -11.52 -9.43
CA THR A 235 5.92 -12.96 -9.12
C THR A 235 5.31 -13.73 -10.28
N SER A 236 5.92 -14.86 -10.65
CA SER A 236 5.43 -15.78 -11.70
C SER A 236 4.37 -16.76 -11.21
N ASP A 237 4.20 -16.89 -9.89
CA ASP A 237 3.52 -18.05 -9.31
C ASP A 237 1.99 -17.97 -9.42
N LEU A 238 1.46 -16.76 -9.54
CA LEU A 238 0.04 -16.42 -9.41
C LEU A 238 -0.69 -16.30 -10.77
N ASN A 239 0.00 -16.55 -11.88
CA ASN A 239 -0.54 -16.28 -13.21
C ASN A 239 -1.85 -17.04 -13.51
N GLU A 240 -2.01 -18.30 -13.05
CA GLU A 240 -3.28 -19.04 -13.19
C GLU A 240 -4.41 -18.57 -12.26
N GLU A 241 -4.08 -17.99 -11.10
CA GLU A 241 -5.06 -17.56 -10.11
C GLU A 241 -5.73 -16.24 -10.50
N LEU A 242 -5.04 -15.40 -11.30
CA LEU A 242 -5.59 -14.14 -11.82
C LEU A 242 -6.91 -14.33 -12.58
N GLY A 243 -7.08 -15.47 -13.27
CA GLY A 243 -8.30 -15.81 -14.00
C GLY A 243 -9.43 -16.38 -13.13
N GLN A 244 -9.19 -16.61 -11.84
CA GLN A 244 -10.10 -17.28 -10.91
C GLN A 244 -10.66 -16.34 -9.84
N VAL A 245 -10.45 -15.03 -9.98
CA VAL A 245 -10.87 -14.03 -8.99
C VAL A 245 -12.40 -13.90 -8.99
N GLU A 246 -13.03 -14.14 -7.83
CA GLU A 246 -14.47 -13.96 -7.61
C GLU A 246 -14.81 -12.61 -6.96
N PHE A 247 -13.96 -12.14 -6.05
CA PHE A 247 -14.16 -10.89 -5.31
C PHE A 247 -13.01 -9.93 -5.58
N VAL A 248 -13.35 -8.71 -6.01
CA VAL A 248 -12.39 -7.62 -6.20
C VAL A 248 -12.59 -6.61 -5.08
N PHE A 249 -11.59 -6.49 -4.21
CA PHE A 249 -11.52 -5.42 -3.21
C PHE A 249 -10.78 -4.25 -3.85
N THR A 250 -11.40 -3.07 -3.82
CA THR A 250 -10.84 -1.86 -4.41
C THR A 250 -10.80 -0.77 -3.36
N ASP A 251 -9.71 -0.02 -3.30
CA ASP A 251 -9.64 1.21 -2.52
C ASP A 251 -10.27 2.36 -3.32
N LYS A 252 -10.87 3.31 -2.62
CA LYS A 252 -11.50 4.46 -3.25
C LYS A 252 -10.43 5.44 -3.74
N THR A 253 -9.54 5.86 -2.85
CA THR A 253 -8.64 7.00 -3.11
C THR A 253 -7.33 6.50 -3.69
N GLY A 254 -6.93 7.02 -4.85
CA GLY A 254 -5.70 6.58 -5.53
C GLY A 254 -5.88 5.32 -6.39
N THR A 255 -7.08 4.70 -6.42
CA THR A 255 -7.42 3.65 -7.37
C THR A 255 -8.66 4.01 -8.18
N LEU A 256 -9.83 4.21 -7.55
CA LEU A 256 -11.05 4.61 -8.26
C LEU A 256 -11.07 6.10 -8.59
N THR A 257 -10.50 6.93 -7.72
CA THR A 257 -10.46 8.38 -7.89
C THR A 257 -9.05 8.90 -7.72
N GLU A 258 -8.61 9.77 -8.63
CA GLU A 258 -7.46 10.62 -8.39
C GLU A 258 -7.73 11.60 -7.24
N ASN A 259 -6.68 12.01 -6.52
CA ASN A 259 -6.81 12.99 -5.42
C ASN A 259 -6.91 14.44 -5.97
N SER A 260 -7.69 14.61 -7.03
CA SER A 260 -7.96 15.88 -7.70
C SER A 260 -9.47 16.10 -7.72
N MET A 261 -9.89 17.28 -7.30
CA MET A 261 -11.30 17.66 -7.24
C MET A 261 -11.56 18.78 -8.24
N GLU A 262 -12.63 18.67 -9.01
CA GLU A 262 -13.06 19.69 -9.96
C GLU A 262 -14.46 20.21 -9.67
N PHE A 263 -14.63 21.52 -9.77
CA PHE A 263 -15.93 22.16 -9.68
C PHE A 263 -16.65 22.10 -11.03
N ILE A 264 -17.78 21.40 -11.08
CA ILE A 264 -18.57 21.14 -12.30
C ILE A 264 -19.81 22.02 -12.39
N GLU A 265 -20.64 22.02 -11.34
CA GLU A 265 -21.93 22.69 -11.31
C GLU A 265 -22.28 23.24 -9.92
N CYS A 266 -23.10 24.29 -9.90
CA CYS A 266 -23.69 24.80 -8.67
C CYS A 266 -25.14 25.22 -8.86
N CYS A 267 -25.86 25.36 -7.75
CA CYS A 267 -27.23 25.85 -7.73
C CYS A 267 -27.27 27.13 -6.89
N ILE A 268 -27.67 28.25 -7.50
CA ILE A 268 -27.81 29.56 -6.84
C ILE A 268 -29.28 29.94 -6.91
N ASP A 269 -29.93 30.08 -5.77
CA ASP A 269 -31.35 30.48 -5.66
C ASP A 269 -32.32 29.59 -6.49
N GLY A 270 -32.02 28.29 -6.59
CA GLY A 270 -32.82 27.34 -7.39
C GLY A 270 -32.47 27.31 -8.88
N HIS A 271 -31.51 28.13 -9.33
CA HIS A 271 -31.01 28.14 -10.71
C HIS A 271 -29.71 27.35 -10.82
N LYS A 272 -29.67 26.37 -11.72
CA LYS A 272 -28.52 25.50 -11.95
C LYS A 272 -27.54 26.12 -12.94
N TYR A 273 -26.27 26.23 -12.54
CA TYR A 273 -25.15 26.72 -13.34
C TYR A 273 -24.23 25.53 -13.63
N LYS A 274 -23.99 25.25 -14.91
CA LYS A 274 -23.10 24.17 -15.35
C LYS A 274 -22.00 24.77 -16.23
N GLY A 275 -20.74 24.45 -15.94
CA GLY A 275 -19.65 24.67 -16.89
C GLY A 275 -19.85 23.78 -18.13
N CYS A 276 -19.22 24.10 -19.26
CA CYS A 276 -19.34 23.27 -20.48
C CYS A 276 -19.06 21.79 -20.19
N ILE A 277 -19.92 20.97 -20.79
CA ILE A 277 -20.04 19.50 -20.84
C ILE A 277 -18.72 18.77 -20.54
N SER A 278 -18.70 17.96 -19.47
CA SER A 278 -17.72 16.89 -19.28
C SER A 278 -18.25 15.58 -19.87
N GLU A 279 -17.35 14.69 -20.31
CA GLU A 279 -17.64 13.42 -21.00
C GLU A 279 -18.51 12.43 -20.17
N VAL A 280 -18.68 12.69 -18.87
CA VAL A 280 -19.45 11.87 -17.92
C VAL A 280 -20.97 12.03 -18.10
N ASP A 281 -21.44 13.05 -18.83
CA ASP A 281 -22.87 13.24 -19.11
C ASP A 281 -23.49 12.16 -20.02
N GLY A 282 -22.66 11.32 -20.66
CA GLY A 282 -23.12 10.26 -21.57
C GLY A 282 -23.94 9.13 -20.90
N PHE A 283 -23.88 8.99 -19.57
CA PHE A 283 -24.55 7.89 -18.85
C PHE A 283 -25.79 8.31 -18.04
N SER A 284 -26.07 9.61 -17.89
CA SER A 284 -27.11 10.11 -16.96
C SER A 284 -28.32 10.77 -17.63
N GLN A 285 -28.53 10.61 -18.94
CA GLN A 285 -29.75 11.08 -19.61
C GLN A 285 -30.88 10.05 -19.49
N SER A 286 -31.50 9.96 -18.30
CA SER A 286 -32.79 9.29 -18.13
C SER A 286 -33.83 10.09 -17.35
N ASP A 287 -33.60 11.39 -17.12
CA ASP A 287 -34.65 12.29 -16.65
C ASP A 287 -34.80 13.51 -17.57
N GLY A 288 -36.05 13.79 -17.93
CA GLY A 288 -36.44 14.71 -18.99
C GLY A 288 -36.01 16.18 -18.81
N PRO A 289 -36.32 17.05 -19.79
CA PRO A 289 -35.83 18.42 -19.83
C PRO A 289 -36.57 19.29 -18.79
N LEU A 290 -36.10 19.28 -17.55
CA LEU A 290 -36.47 20.28 -16.56
C LEU A 290 -35.85 21.62 -16.97
N LYS A 291 -36.66 22.48 -17.59
CA LYS A 291 -36.33 23.86 -17.97
C LYS A 291 -36.03 24.71 -16.72
N TYR A 292 -34.79 24.69 -16.23
CA TYR A 292 -34.27 25.70 -15.31
C TYR A 292 -33.56 26.81 -16.10
N TYR A 293 -34.28 27.46 -17.03
CA TYR A 293 -33.76 28.63 -17.74
C TYR A 293 -34.10 29.91 -16.97
N GLY A 294 -33.16 30.36 -16.16
CA GLY A 294 -33.15 31.66 -15.49
C GLY A 294 -31.80 31.85 -14.80
N LYS A 295 -31.29 33.08 -14.75
CA LYS A 295 -30.17 33.43 -13.88
C LYS A 295 -30.75 33.90 -12.55
N ALA A 296 -30.09 33.57 -11.45
CA ALA A 296 -30.38 34.20 -10.18
C ALA A 296 -30.20 35.72 -10.29
N GLU A 297 -30.80 36.48 -9.36
CA GLU A 297 -30.54 37.90 -9.27
C GLU A 297 -29.02 38.15 -9.17
N LYS A 298 -28.49 39.06 -9.99
CA LYS A 298 -27.05 39.31 -10.08
C LYS A 298 -26.40 39.58 -8.72
N SER A 299 -27.12 40.25 -7.82
CA SER A 299 -26.68 40.50 -6.44
C SER A 299 -26.41 39.20 -5.66
N ARG A 300 -27.25 38.17 -5.85
CA ARG A 300 -27.14 36.86 -5.19
C ARG A 300 -26.06 36.00 -5.82
N GLU A 301 -25.88 36.07 -7.13
CA GLU A 301 -24.78 35.42 -7.84
C GLU A 301 -23.42 35.98 -7.39
N GLU A 302 -23.29 37.31 -7.34
CA GLU A 302 -22.07 37.96 -6.84
C GLU A 302 -21.83 37.64 -5.36
N LEU A 303 -22.88 37.64 -4.52
CA LEU A 303 -22.75 37.30 -3.10
C LEU A 303 -22.29 35.84 -2.91
N PHE A 304 -22.84 34.90 -3.69
CA PHE A 304 -22.45 33.48 -3.64
C PHE A 304 -20.99 33.30 -4.02
N LEU A 305 -20.54 33.92 -5.12
CA LEU A 305 -19.15 33.82 -5.58
C LEU A 305 -18.18 34.50 -4.61
N ARG A 306 -18.55 35.67 -4.06
CA ARG A 306 -17.78 36.32 -2.97
C ARG A 306 -17.66 35.41 -1.75
N ALA A 307 -18.76 34.80 -1.30
CA ALA A 307 -18.75 33.90 -0.15
C ALA A 307 -17.82 32.70 -0.38
N LEU A 308 -17.82 32.15 -1.60
CA LEU A 308 -16.98 31.03 -1.98
C LEU A 308 -15.48 31.40 -2.03
N CYS A 309 -15.13 32.64 -2.40
CA CYS A 309 -13.76 33.18 -2.33
C CYS A 309 -13.32 33.67 -0.94
N LEU A 310 -14.23 33.73 0.04
CA LEU A 310 -13.92 34.21 1.40
C LEU A 310 -13.88 33.09 2.43
N CYS A 311 -14.78 32.10 2.31
CA CYS A 311 -14.94 31.05 3.32
C CYS A 311 -14.09 29.82 3.02
N HIS A 312 -12.76 29.96 3.08
CA HIS A 312 -11.81 28.86 2.89
C HIS A 312 -10.48 29.13 3.62
N THR A 313 -9.61 28.11 3.74
CA THR A 313 -8.24 28.26 4.26
C THR A 313 -7.16 28.28 3.17
N VAL A 314 -7.55 28.27 1.90
CA VAL A 314 -6.66 28.29 0.73
C VAL A 314 -5.65 29.45 0.80
N ARG A 315 -4.39 29.12 0.57
CA ARG A 315 -3.27 30.06 0.41
C ARG A 315 -2.78 30.06 -1.03
N ILE A 316 -2.17 31.15 -1.45
CA ILE A 316 -1.56 31.26 -2.78
C ILE A 316 -0.05 31.14 -2.63
N LYS A 317 0.54 30.23 -3.39
CA LYS A 317 1.99 30.22 -3.60
C LYS A 317 2.27 31.05 -4.84
N GLN A 318 3.01 32.14 -4.66
CA GLN A 318 3.57 32.87 -5.80
C GLN A 318 4.61 31.96 -6.45
N ALA A 319 4.53 31.78 -7.76
CA ALA A 319 5.55 31.04 -8.49
C ALA A 319 6.84 31.85 -8.41
N ASP A 320 7.89 31.25 -7.84
CA ASP A 320 9.24 31.80 -7.95
C ASP A 320 9.58 31.86 -9.44
N GLN A 321 9.87 33.05 -9.96
CA GLN A 321 10.40 33.22 -11.31
C GLN A 321 11.82 32.65 -11.34
N VAL A 322 11.97 31.33 -11.51
CA VAL A 322 13.23 30.73 -11.95
C VAL A 322 12.94 29.53 -12.88
N ASP A 323 13.29 29.75 -14.15
CA ASP A 323 13.62 28.82 -15.22
C ASP A 323 12.57 27.86 -15.82
N GLY A 324 12.33 28.03 -17.14
CA GLY A 324 11.88 26.94 -18.01
C GLY A 324 10.90 27.34 -19.11
N LEU A 325 11.42 27.71 -20.28
CA LEU A 325 10.81 27.75 -21.62
C LEU A 325 9.43 27.08 -21.78
N ILE A 326 8.36 27.88 -21.87
CA ILE A 326 7.36 27.96 -22.96
C ILE A 326 6.41 29.10 -22.59
N GLY A 327 6.36 30.14 -23.42
CA GLY A 327 5.53 31.31 -23.18
C GLY A 327 4.04 30.99 -23.26
N HIS A 328 3.37 30.96 -22.10
CA HIS A 328 1.95 31.27 -21.97
C HIS A 328 1.81 32.42 -20.96
N PRO A 329 1.27 33.59 -21.37
CA PRO A 329 1.25 34.79 -20.55
C PRO A 329 0.00 34.81 -19.65
N GLU A 330 -0.10 33.92 -18.68
CA GLU A 330 -1.00 34.10 -17.54
C GLU A 330 -0.29 33.59 -16.29
N CYS A 331 0.02 34.49 -15.34
CA CYS A 331 0.50 34.13 -14.01
C CYS A 331 -0.59 33.28 -13.33
N LYS A 332 -0.51 31.96 -13.49
CA LYS A 332 -1.46 31.03 -12.88
C LYS A 332 -1.16 30.96 -11.39
N ASN A 333 -2.02 31.56 -10.58
CA ASN A 333 -1.93 31.49 -9.13
C ASN A 333 -2.03 30.01 -8.71
N THR A 334 -0.99 29.48 -8.06
CA THR A 334 -1.04 28.11 -7.53
C THR A 334 -1.67 28.14 -6.15
N TYR A 335 -2.91 27.66 -6.06
CA TYR A 335 -3.65 27.53 -4.81
C TYR A 335 -3.20 26.29 -4.03
N ILE A 336 -2.97 26.44 -2.73
CA ILE A 336 -2.58 25.38 -1.81
C ILE A 336 -3.55 25.39 -0.63
N SER A 337 -4.14 24.25 -0.31
CA SER A 337 -4.94 24.05 0.91
C SER A 337 -4.69 22.66 1.47
N SER A 338 -5.07 22.47 2.73
CA SER A 338 -5.11 21.16 3.39
C SER A 338 -6.19 20.24 2.81
N SER A 339 -7.19 20.81 2.12
CA SER A 339 -8.31 20.09 1.55
C SER A 339 -8.48 20.42 0.05
N PRO A 340 -8.52 19.42 -0.84
CA PRO A 340 -8.59 19.64 -2.30
C PRO A 340 -9.95 20.18 -2.78
N ASP A 341 -11.00 19.97 -2.00
CA ASP A 341 -12.34 20.53 -2.25
C ASP A 341 -12.36 22.06 -2.19
N GLU A 342 -11.68 22.69 -1.22
CA GLU A 342 -11.55 24.14 -1.13
C GLU A 342 -10.81 24.72 -2.35
N ILE A 343 -9.78 24.01 -2.82
CA ILE A 343 -9.06 24.40 -4.04
C ILE A 343 -9.98 24.33 -5.26
N ALA A 344 -10.76 23.25 -5.39
CA ALA A 344 -11.73 23.07 -6.46
C ALA A 344 -12.77 24.18 -6.47
N LEU A 345 -13.30 24.55 -5.28
CA LEU A 345 -14.25 25.64 -5.11
C LEU A 345 -13.63 26.96 -5.58
N VAL A 346 -12.46 27.35 -5.07
CA VAL A 346 -11.81 28.63 -5.44
C VAL A 346 -11.51 28.71 -6.94
N LYS A 347 -11.01 27.62 -7.53
CA LYS A 347 -10.84 27.51 -9.00
C LYS A 347 -12.18 27.60 -9.74
N GLY A 348 -13.24 27.05 -9.15
CA GLY A 348 -14.61 27.18 -9.65
C GLY A 348 -15.05 28.64 -9.71
N ALA A 349 -14.88 29.41 -8.63
CA ALA A 349 -15.20 30.84 -8.63
C ALA A 349 -14.38 31.64 -9.66
N GLU A 350 -13.11 31.27 -9.86
CA GLU A 350 -12.25 31.88 -10.87
C GLU A 350 -12.82 31.71 -12.29
N LYS A 351 -13.39 30.52 -12.62
CA LYS A 351 -14.09 30.28 -13.90
C LYS A 351 -15.32 31.19 -14.08
N TYR A 352 -15.96 31.64 -13.01
CA TYR A 352 -17.10 32.58 -13.03
C TYR A 352 -16.68 34.05 -12.84
N GLY A 353 -15.38 34.36 -12.94
CA GLY A 353 -14.84 35.72 -12.93
C GLY A 353 -14.62 36.31 -11.54
N PHE A 354 -14.55 35.49 -10.50
CA PHE A 354 -14.13 35.90 -9.16
C PHE A 354 -12.81 35.21 -8.79
N THR A 355 -11.71 35.97 -8.74
CA THR A 355 -10.37 35.42 -8.48
C THR A 355 -9.91 35.80 -7.08
N PHE A 356 -9.58 34.81 -6.25
CA PHE A 356 -8.92 35.07 -4.98
C PHE A 356 -7.45 35.44 -5.22
N LEU A 357 -7.01 36.59 -4.68
CA LEU A 357 -5.66 37.14 -4.89
C LEU A 357 -4.72 36.95 -3.69
N GLY A 358 -5.23 36.40 -2.59
CA GLY A 358 -4.43 36.08 -1.40
C GLY A 358 -4.89 36.81 -0.15
N LEU A 359 -4.22 36.49 0.95
CA LEU A 359 -4.40 37.09 2.27
C LEU A 359 -3.13 37.87 2.61
N GLU A 360 -3.25 39.17 2.86
CA GLU A 360 -2.14 40.05 3.23
C GLU A 360 -2.54 40.91 4.44
N ASN A 361 -1.78 40.83 5.54
CA ASN A 361 -2.04 41.61 6.77
C ASN A 361 -3.50 41.51 7.27
N ASP A 362 -4.05 40.30 7.32
CA ASP A 362 -5.46 40.02 7.65
C ASP A 362 -6.50 40.60 6.68
N PHE A 363 -6.09 41.06 5.49
CA PHE A 363 -7.01 41.45 4.41
C PHE A 363 -7.03 40.40 3.31
N MET A 364 -8.21 39.83 3.06
CA MET A 364 -8.48 38.96 1.92
C MET A 364 -8.77 39.83 0.69
N LYS A 365 -8.03 39.57 -0.40
CA LYS A 365 -8.18 40.29 -1.67
C LYS A 365 -8.89 39.42 -2.69
N ILE A 366 -9.95 39.94 -3.30
CA ILE A 366 -10.71 39.27 -4.36
C ILE A 366 -10.79 40.20 -5.57
N ARG A 367 -10.61 39.66 -6.77
CA ARG A 367 -10.90 40.35 -8.02
C ARG A 367 -12.31 39.98 -8.48
N ASN A 368 -13.18 40.96 -8.70
CA ASN A 368 -14.53 40.73 -9.19
C ASN A 368 -14.58 40.64 -10.73
N GLN A 369 -15.77 40.36 -11.29
CA GLN A 369 -16.00 40.26 -12.74
C GLN A 369 -15.68 41.55 -13.52
N LYS A 370 -15.64 42.70 -12.84
CA LYS A 370 -15.29 44.01 -13.44
C LYS A 370 -13.79 44.30 -13.38
N ASN A 371 -12.98 43.33 -12.93
CA ASN A 371 -11.55 43.49 -12.63
C ASN A 371 -11.24 44.49 -11.50
N GLU A 372 -12.21 44.80 -10.65
CA GLU A 372 -11.99 45.62 -9.46
C GLU A 372 -11.50 44.72 -8.31
N THR A 373 -10.53 45.22 -7.55
CA THR A 373 -10.01 44.51 -6.37
C THR A 373 -10.79 44.91 -5.14
N GLU A 374 -11.53 43.96 -4.59
CA GLU A 374 -12.28 44.08 -3.34
C GLU A 374 -11.40 43.58 -2.19
N MET A 375 -11.40 44.31 -1.07
CA MET A 375 -10.65 43.95 0.14
C MET A 375 -11.60 43.72 1.31
N TYR A 376 -11.45 42.60 1.99
CA TYR A 376 -12.24 42.21 3.16
C TYR A 376 -11.31 41.95 4.34
N GLN A 377 -11.54 42.59 5.48
CA GLN A 377 -10.75 42.35 6.68
C GLN A 377 -11.21 41.05 7.34
N LEU A 378 -10.34 40.06 7.45
CA LEU A 378 -10.58 38.81 8.15
C LEU A 378 -10.51 39.06 9.67
N LEU A 379 -11.65 38.96 10.35
CA LEU A 379 -11.72 39.13 11.80
C LEU A 379 -11.50 37.81 12.54
N HIS A 380 -12.08 36.73 12.03
CA HIS A 380 -11.97 35.42 12.66
C HIS A 380 -12.25 34.27 11.68
N THR A 381 -11.57 33.15 11.86
CA THR A 381 -11.80 31.91 11.11
C THR A 381 -12.19 30.79 12.08
N LEU A 382 -13.37 30.23 11.87
CA LEU A 382 -13.86 29.04 12.56
C LEU A 382 -13.54 27.83 11.69
N ASN A 383 -12.41 27.18 11.97
CA ASN A 383 -11.92 26.02 11.23
C ASN A 383 -12.96 24.89 11.12
N PHE A 384 -12.86 24.09 10.07
CA PHE A 384 -13.67 22.89 9.92
C PHE A 384 -13.46 21.94 11.09
N ASP A 385 -14.56 21.41 11.62
CA ASP A 385 -14.57 20.42 12.68
C ASP A 385 -15.44 19.22 12.25
N PRO A 386 -14.96 17.97 12.34
CA PRO A 386 -15.70 16.79 11.88
C PRO A 386 -17.04 16.56 12.60
N VAL A 387 -17.19 17.01 13.85
CA VAL A 387 -18.44 16.94 14.62
C VAL A 387 -19.40 18.01 14.13
N ARG A 388 -18.92 19.24 13.89
CA ARG A 388 -19.74 20.36 13.40
C ARG A 388 -20.09 20.25 11.91
N ARG A 389 -19.22 19.60 11.12
CA ARG A 389 -19.27 19.46 9.66
C ARG A 389 -19.40 20.78 8.89
N ARG A 390 -18.85 21.87 9.44
CA ARG A 390 -18.97 23.22 8.90
C ARG A 390 -17.72 24.04 9.17
N MET A 391 -17.36 24.89 8.21
CA MET A 391 -16.38 25.96 8.34
C MET A 391 -17.12 27.31 8.26
N SER A 392 -16.60 28.34 8.93
CA SER A 392 -17.16 29.70 8.81
C SER A 392 -16.06 30.74 8.97
N VAL A 393 -16.25 31.90 8.33
CA VAL A 393 -15.36 33.05 8.46
C VAL A 393 -16.18 34.27 8.87
N ILE A 394 -15.59 35.14 9.68
CA ILE A 394 -16.14 36.44 10.04
C ILE A 394 -15.26 37.48 9.37
N VAL A 395 -15.84 38.21 8.44
CA VAL A 395 -15.15 39.26 7.68
C VAL A 395 -15.85 40.60 7.89
N ARG A 396 -15.07 41.69 7.90
CA ARG A 396 -15.59 43.05 7.83
C ARG A 396 -15.46 43.55 6.39
N THR A 397 -16.59 43.98 5.84
CA THR A 397 -16.66 44.66 4.55
C THR A 397 -16.14 46.08 4.71
N ASN A 398 -15.30 46.55 3.79
CA ASN A 398 -15.08 47.98 3.65
C ASN A 398 -16.31 48.58 2.97
N THR A 399 -17.22 49.16 3.76
CA THR A 399 -18.29 50.03 3.28
C THR A 399 -17.74 51.38 2.88
#